data_AF-A0A1G0WKM7-F1
#
_entry.id   AF-A0A1G0WKM7-F1
#
_cell.length_a   1.000
_cell.length_b   1.000
_cell.length_c   1.000
_cell.angle_alpha   90.00
_cell.angle_beta   90.00
_cell.angle_gamma   90.00
#
_symmetry.space_group_name_H-M   'P 1'
#
loop_
_entity.id
_entity.type
_entity.pdbx_description
1 polymer ?
#
loop_
_entity_poly.entity_id
_entity_poly.type
_entity_poly.pdbx_seq_one_letter_code
_entity_poly.pdbx_strand_id
1 'polypeptide(L)'
;MKIKLLRFTLLFYFFSFSLFAQSYDFGKIKIISGFDPAVAFSEETKSYLDALVTYLYANPAFQVKVTGHSDNTSTLEQNDKLSIERAKMVTDYILSKGITKDRIIEKGEGAKMPIVPNDSPENRALNNRVEISVIHSSTDSSNE
;
A
#
# COMPACT_ATOMS: atom_id res chain seq x y z
N MET A 1 0.19 34.92 36.43
CA MET A 1 1.14 33.89 35.96
C MET A 1 0.41 32.55 35.85
N LYS A 2 -0.15 32.19 34.69
CA LYS A 2 -0.88 30.93 34.47
C LYS A 2 -0.76 30.45 33.02
N ILE A 3 0.29 29.70 32.67
CA ILE A 3 0.30 28.81 31.49
C ILE A 3 1.26 27.65 31.77
N LYS A 4 0.79 26.53 32.33
CA LYS A 4 1.44 25.21 32.28
C LYS A 4 0.40 24.10 32.47
N LEU A 5 -0.46 23.88 31.47
CA LEU A 5 -1.35 22.71 31.46
C LEU A 5 -1.70 22.27 30.02
N LEU A 6 -0.72 22.27 29.12
CA LEU A 6 -0.90 21.82 27.73
C LEU A 6 0.23 20.91 27.25
N ARG A 7 0.90 20.19 28.16
CA ARG A 7 2.02 19.30 27.81
C ARG A 7 1.84 17.84 28.24
N PHE A 8 0.78 17.51 29.00
CA PHE A 8 0.60 16.15 29.52
C PHE A 8 -0.38 15.30 28.69
N THR A 9 -1.37 15.93 28.03
CA THR A 9 -2.37 15.21 27.21
C THR A 9 -1.80 14.71 25.89
N LEU A 10 -0.75 15.33 25.36
CA LEU A 10 -0.14 14.93 24.08
C LEU A 10 0.71 13.65 24.23
N LEU A 11 1.40 13.45 25.36
CA LEU A 11 2.25 12.28 25.57
C LEU A 11 1.46 10.97 25.76
N PHE A 12 0.24 11.03 26.29
CA PHE A 12 -0.61 9.83 26.43
C PHE A 12 -1.19 9.36 25.10
N TYR A 13 -1.43 10.28 24.16
CA TYR A 13 -1.96 9.93 22.83
C TYR A 13 -0.93 9.21 21.95
N PHE A 14 0.36 9.49 22.13
CA PHE A 14 1.42 8.77 21.42
C PHE A 14 1.59 7.33 21.92
N PHE A 15 1.31 7.05 23.21
CA PHE A 15 1.58 5.75 23.79
C PHE A 15 0.43 4.74 23.58
N SER A 16 -0.82 5.19 23.54
CA SER A 16 -1.96 4.31 23.20
C SER A 16 -2.10 4.03 21.71
N PHE A 17 -1.56 4.89 20.84
CA PHE A 17 -1.58 4.70 19.38
C PHE A 17 -0.54 3.66 18.91
N SER A 18 0.41 3.29 19.77
CA SER A 18 1.55 2.43 19.42
C SER A 18 1.29 0.92 19.49
N LEU A 19 0.17 0.47 20.07
CA LEU A 19 -0.08 -0.98 20.21
C LEU A 19 -0.59 -1.66 18.94
N PHE A 20 -1.19 -0.92 17.99
CA PHE A 20 -1.79 -1.53 16.78
C PHE A 20 -0.76 -1.81 15.67
N ALA A 21 0.35 -1.08 15.62
CA ALA A 21 1.38 -1.24 14.60
C ALA A 21 2.25 -2.50 14.81
N GLN A 22 2.15 -3.16 15.96
CA GLN A 22 3.09 -4.19 16.39
C GLN A 22 2.82 -5.60 15.80
N SER A 23 1.85 -5.75 14.90
CA SER A 23 1.48 -7.04 14.28
C SER A 23 1.84 -7.20 12.80
N TYR A 24 2.25 -6.13 12.09
CA TYR A 24 2.57 -6.21 10.66
C TYR A 24 4.08 -6.21 10.41
N ASP A 25 4.55 -7.19 9.61
CA ASP A 25 5.93 -7.26 9.13
C ASP A 25 6.07 -6.49 7.82
N PHE A 26 6.40 -5.20 7.91
CA PHE A 26 6.64 -4.33 6.74
C PHE A 26 7.95 -4.62 5.99
N GLY A 27 8.75 -5.58 6.46
CA GLY A 27 9.91 -6.08 5.71
C GLY A 27 9.54 -7.03 4.56
N LYS A 28 8.27 -7.42 4.44
CA LYS A 28 7.76 -8.32 3.40
C LYS A 28 6.78 -7.61 2.48
N ILE A 29 6.67 -8.14 1.26
CA ILE A 29 5.65 -7.71 0.30
C ILE A 29 4.27 -8.20 0.80
N LYS A 30 3.33 -7.27 1.00
CA LYS A 30 1.92 -7.61 1.22
C LYS A 30 1.22 -7.72 -0.14
N ILE A 31 0.54 -8.84 -0.36
CA ILE A 31 -0.29 -9.08 -1.54
C ILE A 31 -1.76 -8.97 -1.14
N ILE A 32 -2.54 -8.22 -1.93
CA ILE A 32 -3.99 -8.10 -1.80
C ILE A 32 -4.61 -8.59 -3.11
N SER A 33 -5.06 -9.84 -3.13
CA SER A 33 -5.68 -10.51 -4.29
C SER A 33 -7.18 -10.23 -4.41
N GLY A 34 -7.75 -10.51 -5.60
CA GLY A 34 -9.17 -10.26 -5.88
C GLY A 34 -9.53 -8.77 -5.89
N PHE A 35 -8.58 -7.90 -6.24
CA PHE A 35 -8.71 -6.46 -6.10
C PHE A 35 -9.52 -5.86 -7.26
N ASP A 36 -10.58 -5.13 -6.92
CA ASP A 36 -11.41 -4.38 -7.86
C ASP A 36 -11.42 -2.89 -7.46
N PRO A 37 -10.93 -1.97 -8.32
CA PRO A 37 -10.92 -0.54 -8.00
C PRO A 37 -12.31 0.09 -7.86
N ALA A 38 -13.38 -0.60 -8.31
CA ALA A 38 -14.76 -0.16 -8.12
C ALA A 38 -15.35 -0.52 -6.75
N VAL A 39 -14.65 -1.32 -5.95
CA VAL A 39 -15.13 -1.82 -4.65
C VAL A 39 -14.37 -1.15 -3.51
N ALA A 40 -15.09 -0.74 -2.45
CA ALA A 40 -14.44 -0.18 -1.27
C ALA A 40 -13.53 -1.20 -0.59
N PHE A 41 -12.43 -0.72 0.01
CA PHE A 41 -11.53 -1.60 0.78
C PHE A 41 -12.28 -2.36 1.89
N SER A 42 -11.91 -3.62 2.08
CA SER A 42 -12.28 -4.38 3.27
C SER A 42 -11.69 -3.73 4.53
N GLU A 43 -12.29 -4.02 5.70
CA GLU A 43 -11.79 -3.53 6.99
C GLU A 43 -10.37 -4.03 7.31
N GLU A 44 -10.03 -5.25 6.89
CA GLU A 44 -8.67 -5.77 7.00
C GLU A 44 -7.68 -4.93 6.18
N THR A 45 -8.02 -4.65 4.91
CA THR A 45 -7.17 -3.84 4.03
C THR A 45 -7.02 -2.42 4.58
N LYS A 46 -8.09 -1.78 5.04
CA LYS A 46 -8.01 -0.46 5.68
C LYS A 46 -7.10 -0.49 6.91
N SER A 47 -7.25 -1.49 7.78
CA SER A 47 -6.44 -1.63 8.98
C SER A 47 -4.95 -1.80 8.66
N TYR A 48 -4.63 -2.58 7.63
CA TYR A 48 -3.26 -2.72 7.14
C TYR A 48 -2.71 -1.39 6.59
N LEU A 49 -3.48 -0.67 5.77
CA LEU A 49 -3.05 0.60 5.18
C LEU A 49 -2.88 1.70 6.25
N ASP A 50 -3.74 1.74 7.27
CA ASP A 50 -3.59 2.66 8.40
C ASP A 50 -2.34 2.36 9.23
N ALA A 51 -2.02 1.08 9.46
CA ALA A 51 -0.78 0.68 10.11
C ALA A 51 0.45 1.03 9.25
N LEU A 52 0.37 0.86 7.93
CA LEU A 52 1.43 1.24 6.99
C LEU A 52 1.69 2.76 7.02
N VAL A 53 0.64 3.57 7.00
CA VAL A 53 0.76 5.03 7.13
C VAL A 53 1.46 5.39 8.45
N THR A 54 1.03 4.76 9.56
CA THR A 54 1.66 4.96 10.88
C THR A 54 3.14 4.61 10.84
N TYR A 55 3.50 3.48 10.20
CA TYR A 55 4.89 3.07 10.03
C TYR A 55 5.69 4.09 9.21
N LEU A 56 5.16 4.59 8.10
CA LEU A 56 5.83 5.56 7.22
C LEU A 56 6.07 6.91 7.91
N TYR A 57 5.18 7.32 8.82
CA TYR A 57 5.40 8.49 9.68
C TYR A 57 6.51 8.28 10.71
N ALA A 58 6.56 7.10 11.32
CA ALA A 58 7.63 6.76 12.27
C ALA A 58 9.00 6.57 11.59
N ASN A 59 9.01 6.22 10.30
CA ASN A 59 10.22 5.85 9.56
C ASN A 59 10.38 6.69 8.28
N PRO A 60 10.84 7.96 8.39
CA PRO A 60 10.89 8.89 7.27
C PRO A 60 11.86 8.50 6.14
N ALA A 61 12.82 7.61 6.40
CA ALA A 61 13.76 7.10 5.41
C ALA A 61 13.18 6.05 4.45
N PHE A 62 11.95 5.56 4.70
CA PHE A 62 11.35 4.51 3.89
C PHE A 62 10.29 5.05 2.94
N GLN A 63 10.19 4.50 1.74
CA GLN A 63 9.11 4.76 0.80
C GLN A 63 8.23 3.52 0.69
N VAL A 64 7.03 3.69 0.15
CA VAL A 64 6.15 2.59 -0.22
C VAL A 64 6.09 2.47 -1.73
N LYS A 65 6.31 1.25 -2.25
CA LYS A 65 6.04 0.89 -3.64
C LYS A 65 4.74 0.10 -3.71
N VAL A 66 3.81 0.61 -4.51
CA VAL A 66 2.49 0.03 -4.77
C VAL A 66 2.45 -0.40 -6.24
N THR A 67 2.31 -1.70 -6.47
CA THR A 67 2.31 -2.29 -7.81
C THR A 67 0.99 -2.98 -8.07
N GLY A 68 0.25 -2.55 -9.08
CA GLY A 68 -0.98 -3.20 -9.51
C GLY A 68 -0.71 -4.22 -10.62
N HIS A 69 -1.51 -5.28 -10.63
CA HIS A 69 -1.47 -6.33 -11.63
C HIS A 69 -2.88 -6.68 -12.12
N SER A 70 -2.96 -7.36 -13.26
CA SER A 70 -4.19 -7.92 -13.81
C SER A 70 -4.01 -9.39 -14.19
N ASP A 71 -5.13 -10.07 -14.41
CA ASP A 71 -5.15 -11.30 -15.21
C ASP A 71 -4.91 -11.01 -16.71
N ASN A 72 -4.98 -12.04 -17.55
CA ASN A 72 -4.73 -11.99 -19.00
C ASN A 72 -6.00 -11.96 -19.86
N THR A 73 -7.17 -11.65 -19.31
CA THR A 73 -8.46 -11.79 -20.04
C THR A 73 -8.78 -10.64 -20.97
N SER A 74 -8.24 -9.45 -20.68
CA SER A 74 -8.49 -8.22 -21.46
C SER A 74 -7.31 -7.92 -22.41
N THR A 75 -7.44 -6.89 -23.25
CA THR A 75 -6.33 -6.45 -24.11
C THR A 75 -5.15 -5.94 -23.27
N LEU A 76 -3.95 -5.88 -23.86
CA LEU A 76 -2.77 -5.35 -23.18
C LEU A 76 -3.02 -3.93 -22.63
N GLU A 77 -3.60 -3.05 -23.43
CA GLU A 77 -3.92 -1.68 -23.02
C GLU A 77 -4.91 -1.63 -21.85
N GLN A 78 -5.95 -2.47 -21.89
CA GLN A 78 -6.94 -2.56 -20.81
C GLN A 78 -6.33 -3.10 -19.52
N ASN A 79 -5.49 -4.12 -19.62
CA ASN A 79 -4.77 -4.70 -18.49
C ASN A 79 -3.80 -3.70 -17.85
N ASP A 80 -3.02 -2.99 -18.68
CA ASP A 80 -2.11 -1.95 -18.21
C ASP A 80 -2.90 -0.84 -17.49
N LYS A 81 -3.99 -0.35 -18.09
CA LYS A 81 -4.88 0.64 -17.46
C LYS A 81 -5.45 0.16 -16.12
N LEU A 82 -6.07 -1.03 -16.08
CA LEU A 82 -6.65 -1.59 -14.86
C LEU A 82 -5.61 -1.76 -13.75
N SER A 83 -4.41 -2.23 -14.11
CA SER A 83 -3.33 -2.38 -13.14
C SER A 83 -2.91 -1.04 -12.52
N ILE A 84 -2.84 0.04 -13.31
CA ILE A 84 -2.57 1.39 -12.82
C ILE A 84 -3.70 1.88 -11.92
N GLU A 85 -4.96 1.70 -12.31
CA GLU A 85 -6.12 2.12 -11.51
C GLU A 85 -6.13 1.44 -10.13
N ARG A 86 -5.78 0.16 -10.05
CA ARG A 86 -5.64 -0.57 -8.79
C ARG A 86 -4.55 0.02 -7.89
N ALA A 87 -3.36 0.24 -8.44
CA ALA A 87 -2.25 0.85 -7.71
C ALA A 87 -2.59 2.27 -7.24
N LYS A 88 -3.28 3.03 -8.10
CA LYS A 88 -3.76 4.38 -7.82
C LYS A 88 -4.75 4.41 -6.66
N MET A 89 -5.70 3.48 -6.59
CA MET A 89 -6.68 3.43 -5.50
C MET A 89 -6.00 3.31 -4.12
N VAL A 90 -4.98 2.45 -3.99
CA VAL A 90 -4.18 2.30 -2.77
C VAL A 90 -3.34 3.55 -2.52
N THR A 91 -2.73 4.11 -3.55
CA THR A 91 -1.92 5.33 -3.47
C THR A 91 -2.74 6.52 -2.99
N ASP A 92 -3.94 6.72 -3.53
CA ASP A 92 -4.85 7.80 -3.16
C ASP A 92 -5.28 7.68 -1.68
N TYR A 93 -5.49 6.46 -1.20
CA TYR A 93 -5.76 6.22 0.23
C TYR A 93 -4.58 6.70 1.09
N ILE A 94 -3.36 6.29 0.76
CA ILE A 94 -2.14 6.66 1.51
C ILE A 94 -1.91 8.18 1.47
N LEU A 95 -2.09 8.81 0.30
CA LEU A 95 -2.04 10.27 0.13
C LEU A 95 -3.09 10.98 0.98
N SER A 96 -4.32 10.48 1.01
CA SER A 96 -5.42 11.07 1.80
C SER A 96 -5.14 11.09 3.30
N LYS A 97 -4.25 10.21 3.77
CA LYS A 97 -3.79 10.13 5.16
C LYS A 97 -2.59 11.03 5.46
N GLY A 98 -2.09 11.77 4.46
CA GLY A 98 -1.07 12.81 4.62
C GLY A 98 0.37 12.35 4.35
N ILE A 99 0.58 11.16 3.79
CA ILE A 99 1.89 10.78 3.23
C ILE A 99 2.10 11.53 1.92
N THR A 100 3.28 12.08 1.70
CA THR A 100 3.59 12.90 0.53
C THR A 100 3.89 12.03 -0.70
N LYS A 101 3.64 12.55 -1.92
CA LYS A 101 3.78 11.77 -3.17
C LYS A 101 5.21 11.28 -3.42
N ASP A 102 6.23 12.02 -2.98
CA ASP A 102 7.65 11.63 -3.06
C ASP A 102 7.99 10.38 -2.22
N ARG A 103 7.10 9.98 -1.30
CA ARG A 103 7.23 8.78 -0.48
C ARG A 103 6.52 7.57 -1.08
N ILE A 104 5.91 7.70 -2.26
CA ILE A 104 5.09 6.67 -2.90
C ILE A 104 5.56 6.43 -4.33
N ILE A 105 5.90 5.18 -4.64
CA ILE A 105 6.17 4.71 -6.00
C ILE A 105 4.95 3.92 -6.47
N GLU A 106 4.30 4.40 -7.52
CA GLU A 106 3.10 3.79 -8.11
C GLU A 106 3.48 3.13 -9.44
N LYS A 107 3.16 1.84 -9.61
CA LYS A 107 3.41 1.10 -10.86
C LYS A 107 2.21 0.23 -11.24
N GLY A 108 1.98 0.08 -12.54
CA GLY A 108 1.06 -0.91 -13.10
C GLY A 108 1.82 -1.84 -14.03
N GLU A 109 1.76 -3.15 -13.77
CA GLU A 109 2.48 -4.17 -14.54
C GLU A 109 1.57 -4.93 -15.51
N GLY A 110 0.29 -4.56 -15.59
CA GLY A 110 -0.71 -5.29 -16.37
C GLY A 110 -0.69 -6.78 -16.05
N ALA A 111 -0.74 -7.60 -17.10
CA ALA A 111 -0.73 -9.06 -17.01
C ALA A 111 0.68 -9.68 -17.07
N LYS A 112 1.75 -8.85 -17.03
CA LYS A 112 3.13 -9.28 -17.37
C LYS A 112 3.75 -10.19 -16.31
N MET A 113 3.28 -10.07 -15.06
CA MET A 113 3.86 -10.76 -13.89
C MET A 113 2.78 -11.55 -13.13
N PRO A 114 2.29 -12.69 -13.69
CA PRO A 114 1.35 -13.56 -12.99
C PRO A 114 2.04 -14.31 -11.85
N ILE A 115 1.36 -14.47 -10.71
CA ILE A 115 1.85 -15.28 -9.58
C ILE A 115 1.32 -16.71 -9.62
N VAL A 116 0.25 -16.93 -10.37
CA VAL A 116 -0.34 -18.25 -10.66
C VAL A 116 -0.75 -18.30 -12.14
N PRO A 117 -0.89 -19.50 -12.75
CA PRO A 117 -1.38 -19.63 -14.13
C PRO A 117 -2.77 -19.00 -14.31
N ASN A 118 -3.06 -18.35 -15.44
CA ASN A 118 -4.40 -17.79 -15.71
C ASN A 118 -5.41 -18.82 -16.26
N ASP A 119 -5.31 -20.07 -15.82
CA ASP A 119 -6.06 -21.23 -16.35
C ASP A 119 -7.46 -21.40 -15.72
N SER A 120 -7.71 -20.83 -14.54
CA SER A 120 -9.02 -20.86 -13.88
C SER A 120 -9.52 -19.47 -13.45
N PRO A 121 -10.84 -19.26 -13.28
CA PRO A 121 -11.38 -18.04 -12.69
C PRO A 121 -10.77 -17.68 -11.34
N GLU A 122 -10.53 -18.68 -10.48
CA GLU A 122 -9.94 -18.52 -9.15
C GLU A 122 -8.50 -18.02 -9.26
N ASN A 123 -7.70 -18.61 -10.15
CA ASN A 123 -6.32 -18.19 -10.36
C ASN A 123 -6.23 -16.79 -10.99
N ARG A 124 -7.14 -16.45 -11.91
CA ARG A 124 -7.22 -15.09 -12.46
C ARG A 124 -7.54 -14.05 -11.37
N ALA A 125 -8.44 -14.37 -10.44
CA ALA A 125 -8.72 -13.50 -9.31
C ALA A 125 -7.48 -13.29 -8.42
N LEU A 126 -6.62 -14.29 -8.26
CA LEU A 126 -5.34 -14.14 -7.55
C LEU A 126 -4.37 -13.20 -8.27
N ASN A 127 -4.35 -13.21 -9.61
CA ASN A 127 -3.51 -12.33 -10.42
C ASN A 127 -4.03 -10.88 -10.50
N ASN A 128 -5.35 -10.67 -10.35
CA ASN A 128 -5.95 -9.35 -10.12
C ASN A 128 -5.63 -8.88 -8.70
N ARG A 129 -4.47 -8.25 -8.51
CA ARG A 129 -3.93 -7.95 -7.18
C ARG A 129 -3.19 -6.62 -7.12
N VAL A 130 -2.95 -6.17 -5.90
CA VAL A 130 -1.98 -5.12 -5.58
C VAL A 130 -0.90 -5.68 -4.67
N GLU A 131 0.36 -5.37 -4.97
CA GLU A 131 1.52 -5.64 -4.16
C GLU A 131 1.99 -4.36 -3.49
N ILE A 132 2.23 -4.42 -2.18
CA ILE A 132 2.71 -3.29 -1.39
C ILE A 132 4.02 -3.70 -0.73
N SER A 133 5.07 -2.94 -0.99
CA SER A 133 6.40 -3.16 -0.43
C SER A 133 6.95 -1.87 0.16
N VAL A 134 7.68 -1.99 1.26
CA VAL A 134 8.34 -0.85 1.91
C VAL A 134 9.83 -0.95 1.59
N ILE A 135 10.38 0.13 1.03
CA ILE A 135 11.75 0.19 0.55
C ILE A 135 12.50 1.32 1.25
N HIS A 136 13.80 1.13 1.49
CA HIS A 136 14.64 2.20 2.01
C HIS A 136 15.01 3.17 0.87
N SER A 137 14.96 4.47 1.10
CA SER A 137 15.16 5.50 0.07
C SER A 137 16.53 5.47 -0.62
N SER A 138 17.52 4.81 -0.01
CA SER A 138 18.87 4.64 -0.58
C SER A 138 19.01 3.44 -1.52
N THR A 139 18.03 2.53 -1.57
CA THR A 139 18.15 1.24 -2.28
C THR A 139 17.71 1.34 -3.76
N ASP A 140 17.01 2.40 -4.15
CA ASP A 140 16.38 2.52 -5.48
C ASP A 140 17.25 3.17 -6.57
N SER A 141 18.53 3.45 -6.29
CA SER A 141 19.47 4.05 -7.27
C SER A 141 20.30 3.05 -8.07
N SER A 142 19.98 1.75 -8.03
CA SER A 142 20.86 0.70 -8.59
C SER A 142 20.24 -0.29 -9.57
N ASN A 143 19.00 -0.10 -10.03
CA ASN A 143 18.41 -0.93 -11.09
C ASN A 143 17.70 -0.05 -12.13
N GLU A 144 18.50 0.56 -13.00
CA GLU A 144 18.11 1.11 -14.30
C GLU A 144 18.64 0.17 -15.40
#